data_AF-A2E6K3-F1
#
_entry.id   AF-A2E6K3-F1
#
_cell.length_a   1.000
_cell.length_b   1.000
_cell.length_c   1.000
_cell.angle_alpha   90.00
_cell.angle_beta   90.00
_cell.angle_gamma   90.00
#
_symmetry.space_group_name_H-M   'P 1'
#
loop_
_entity.id
_entity.type
_entity.pdbx_description
1 polymer ?
#
loop_
_entity_poly.entity_id
_entity_poly.type
_entity_poly.pdbx_seq_one_letter_code
_entity_poly.pdbx_strand_id
1 'polypeptide(L)'
;MDYEKLSETSTLKVRLSKETKPFYISVDKSSQSHYINSVLASIFDRPPSTYFNLSRDDDKSLSINLTQFDTIDVPKKNSCTLAYITSDYDFDAKFKALYDAGVPIPKSVYNEEIADYLFGQKLLDVSSYQPTLFLQRVLALSIIDIINDKPPNAFTISVVNSIDFSPTSVFKPVVITNALINVIIDVFGEICLWDESNDPKTMPQFNKFVGLLAATVARSKRTNSCIRDALDQFCPSYFAESFITLFVAKIQTRLTETDTFRVLSEIFGDFWIIRAFRTRNLLNNFIYSLNTISVLPYVGIYCITAGFALDGQNSAPASISILQIGSTSLFTSSRVAPMVIDPILEAIYSQPLSSDLPFLEMTEQQLISVNIKLNAALPIFQATITKSRTVQNAVLDYIVEIISRHSFEPKGLLLTIFSFLFEKDIIQPSVFNNWMQISFNSDGKHAALLEINSMLMTLIPGSFPPTNKVDLLPKRAAQPKEGPPDMDIPF
;
A
#
# COMPACT_ATOMS: atom_id res chain seq x y z
N MET A 1 -1.71 -9.22 -5.36
CA MET A 1 -1.06 -7.92 -5.61
C MET A 1 0.11 -8.21 -6.52
N ASP A 2 0.23 -7.52 -7.65
CA ASP A 2 1.39 -7.65 -8.55
C ASP A 2 2.65 -7.14 -7.83
N TYR A 3 3.37 -8.06 -7.16
CA TYR A 3 4.68 -7.80 -6.55
C TYR A 3 5.82 -8.50 -7.31
N GLU A 4 5.67 -8.68 -8.62
CA GLU A 4 6.81 -8.86 -9.52
C GLU A 4 6.78 -7.83 -10.65
N LYS A 5 6.81 -6.56 -10.27
CA LYS A 5 7.90 -5.73 -10.77
C LYS A 5 8.89 -5.60 -9.62
N LEU A 6 9.87 -6.50 -9.56
CA LEU A 6 11.20 -6.07 -9.15
C LEU A 6 11.47 -4.84 -10.01
N SER A 7 11.26 -3.65 -9.45
CA SER A 7 11.80 -2.48 -10.07
C SER A 7 13.28 -2.78 -10.20
N GLU A 8 13.79 -2.76 -11.43
CA GLU A 8 15.22 -2.69 -11.65
C GLU A 8 15.65 -1.39 -10.95
N THR A 9 16.00 -1.52 -9.66
CA THR A 9 16.48 -0.44 -8.82
C THR A 9 17.80 -0.05 -9.44
N SER A 10 17.73 1.02 -10.21
CA SER A 10 18.86 1.52 -10.97
C SER A 10 19.60 2.46 -10.03
N THR A 11 20.83 2.11 -9.67
CA THR A 11 21.63 2.94 -8.77
C THR A 11 22.25 4.08 -9.58
N LEU A 12 21.84 5.31 -9.31
CA LEU A 12 22.43 6.49 -9.90
C LEU A 12 23.71 6.85 -9.12
N LYS A 13 24.83 6.92 -9.84
CA LYS A 13 26.13 7.32 -9.27
C LYS A 13 26.33 8.82 -9.46
N VAL A 14 26.25 9.58 -8.36
CA VAL A 14 26.28 11.05 -8.38
C VAL A 14 27.54 11.57 -7.67
N ARG A 15 28.11 12.67 -8.17
CA ARG A 15 29.29 13.35 -7.64
C ARG A 15 29.07 14.87 -7.61
N LEU A 16 29.65 15.57 -6.63
CA LEU A 16 29.64 17.04 -6.61
C LEU A 16 30.70 17.64 -7.54
N SER A 17 31.82 16.93 -7.70
CA SER A 17 32.87 17.23 -8.66
C SER A 17 33.59 15.94 -9.08
N LYS A 18 34.36 15.98 -10.17
CA LYS A 18 35.16 14.84 -10.65
C LYS A 18 36.13 14.27 -9.59
N GLU A 19 36.52 15.11 -8.64
CA GLU A 19 37.48 14.78 -7.57
C GLU A 19 36.79 14.25 -6.30
N THR A 20 35.45 14.39 -6.20
CA THR A 20 34.70 13.95 -5.02
C THR A 20 34.34 12.47 -5.08
N LYS A 21 34.30 11.84 -3.89
CA LYS A 21 33.79 10.47 -3.77
C LYS A 21 32.34 10.41 -4.26
N PRO A 22 31.99 9.45 -5.14
CA PRO A 22 30.63 9.27 -5.57
C PRO A 22 29.75 8.78 -4.42
N PHE A 23 28.50 9.22 -4.42
CA PHE A 23 27.43 8.63 -3.62
C PHE A 23 26.39 8.01 -4.56
N TYR A 24 25.66 7.04 -4.04
CA TYR A 24 24.75 6.21 -4.81
C TYR A 24 23.33 6.47 -4.34
N ILE A 25 22.45 6.81 -5.27
CA ILE A 25 21.02 6.98 -5.02
C ILE A 25 20.31 5.80 -5.67
N SER A 26 19.55 5.04 -4.90
CA SER A 26 18.67 4.02 -5.45
C SER A 26 17.49 4.71 -6.12
N VAL A 27 17.37 4.55 -7.44
CA VAL A 27 16.29 5.13 -8.23
C VAL A 27 15.45 4.00 -8.82
N ASP A 28 14.16 4.00 -8.51
CA ASP A 28 13.19 3.13 -9.16
C ASP A 28 12.83 3.68 -10.55
N LYS A 29 12.51 2.86 -11.54
CA LYS A 29 11.99 3.31 -12.85
C LYS A 29 10.72 4.18 -12.73
N SER A 30 10.01 4.07 -11.61
CA SER A 30 8.85 4.89 -11.26
C SER A 30 9.19 6.15 -10.46
N SER A 31 10.45 6.37 -10.09
CA SER A 31 10.87 7.52 -9.29
C SER A 31 10.66 8.81 -10.07
N GLN A 32 9.72 9.62 -9.60
CA GLN A 32 9.46 10.93 -10.15
C GLN A 32 10.61 11.88 -9.80
N SER A 33 10.90 12.82 -10.70
CA SER A 33 12.02 13.77 -10.56
C SER A 33 11.96 14.58 -9.25
N HIS A 34 10.75 14.87 -8.76
CA HIS A 34 10.52 15.58 -7.51
C HIS A 34 11.08 14.82 -6.28
N TYR A 35 10.95 13.49 -6.26
CA TYR A 35 11.44 12.66 -5.17
C TYR A 35 12.97 12.73 -5.11
N ILE A 36 13.61 12.61 -6.27
CA ILE A 36 15.07 12.63 -6.39
C ILE A 36 15.63 14.00 -6.02
N ASN A 37 15.00 15.10 -6.47
CA ASN A 37 15.35 16.44 -6.03
C ASN A 37 15.21 16.63 -4.51
N SER A 38 14.12 16.13 -3.91
CA SER A 38 13.89 16.22 -2.46
C SER A 38 14.96 15.44 -1.67
N VAL A 39 15.27 14.21 -2.09
CA VAL A 39 16.32 13.37 -1.49
C VAL A 39 17.68 14.06 -1.59
N LEU A 40 18.01 14.62 -2.76
CA LEU A 40 19.24 15.37 -2.96
C LEU A 40 19.29 16.64 -2.08
N ALA A 41 18.19 17.40 -1.99
CA ALA A 41 18.11 18.58 -1.14
C ALA A 41 18.38 18.22 0.33
N SER A 42 17.77 17.14 0.82
CA SER A 42 17.98 16.64 2.17
C SER A 42 19.42 16.17 2.41
N ILE A 43 20.00 15.37 1.52
CA ILE A 43 21.38 14.86 1.64
C ILE A 43 22.39 16.02 1.74
N PHE A 44 22.15 17.09 0.99
CA PHE A 44 23.06 18.25 0.93
C PHE A 44 22.67 19.41 1.82
N ASP A 45 21.69 19.21 2.72
CA ASP A 45 21.18 20.26 3.63
C ASP A 45 20.85 21.56 2.88
N ARG A 46 20.12 21.43 1.78
CA ARG A 46 19.70 22.54 0.92
C ARG A 46 18.23 22.87 1.12
N PRO A 47 17.84 24.15 0.99
CA PRO A 47 16.45 24.53 1.13
C PRO A 47 15.60 23.86 0.04
N PRO A 48 14.31 23.55 0.31
CA PRO A 48 13.41 22.90 -0.67
C PRO A 48 13.25 23.66 -1.99
N SER A 49 13.55 24.96 -2.02
CA SER A 49 13.60 25.76 -3.25
C SER A 49 14.77 25.41 -4.17
N THR A 50 15.69 24.53 -3.75
CA THR A 50 16.85 24.07 -4.52
C THR A 50 16.47 22.94 -5.45
N TYR A 51 16.82 23.07 -6.73
CA TYR A 51 16.71 22.00 -7.71
C TYR A 51 18.08 21.63 -8.26
N PHE A 52 18.18 20.40 -8.75
CA PHE A 52 19.44 19.83 -9.17
C PHE A 52 19.47 19.58 -10.68
N ASN A 53 20.62 19.81 -11.27
CA ASN A 53 20.95 19.45 -12.63
C ASN A 53 21.95 18.29 -12.60
N LEU A 54 21.66 17.24 -13.35
CA LEU A 54 22.58 16.12 -13.56
C LEU A 54 23.27 16.31 -14.91
N SER A 55 24.59 16.42 -14.91
CA SER A 55 25.42 16.44 -16.12
C SER A 55 26.19 15.13 -16.23
N ARG A 56 26.15 14.46 -17.39
CA ARG A 56 26.96 13.25 -17.58
C ARG A 56 28.44 13.61 -17.64
N ASP A 57 29.30 12.85 -16.96
CA ASP A 57 30.74 13.14 -16.89
C ASP A 57 31.43 13.07 -18.26
N ASP A 58 30.89 12.23 -19.17
CA ASP A 58 31.42 11.95 -20.50
C ASP A 58 30.94 12.93 -21.58
N ASP A 59 29.80 13.60 -21.34
CA ASP A 59 29.20 14.53 -22.28
C ASP A 59 28.46 15.65 -21.52
N LYS A 60 29.14 16.79 -21.37
CA LYS A 60 28.59 17.98 -20.71
C LYS A 60 27.44 18.63 -21.47
N SER A 61 27.18 18.24 -22.73
CA SER A 61 26.05 18.77 -23.51
C SER A 61 24.71 18.15 -23.11
N LEU A 62 24.73 17.01 -22.41
CA LEU A 62 23.56 16.36 -21.81
C LEU A 62 23.47 16.73 -20.32
N SER A 63 22.92 17.91 -20.04
CA SER A 63 22.48 18.31 -18.70
C SER A 63 20.98 18.08 -18.55
N ILE A 64 20.60 17.18 -17.64
CA ILE A 64 19.21 16.90 -17.28
C ILE A 64 18.85 17.80 -16.12
N ASN A 65 17.94 18.75 -16.35
CA ASN A 65 17.34 19.52 -15.26
C ASN A 65 16.25 18.69 -14.60
N LEU A 66 16.42 18.35 -13.33
CA LEU A 66 15.47 17.53 -12.59
C LEU A 66 14.13 18.24 -12.34
N THR A 67 13.94 19.49 -12.78
CA THR A 67 12.64 20.16 -12.74
C THR A 67 11.77 19.93 -13.98
N GLN A 68 12.29 19.32 -15.05
CA GLN A 68 11.64 19.31 -16.38
C GLN A 68 11.07 17.95 -16.81
N PHE A 69 11.15 16.91 -15.97
CA PHE A 69 10.77 15.55 -16.36
C PHE A 69 9.82 14.91 -15.34
N ASP A 70 8.76 14.25 -15.79
CA ASP A 70 7.85 13.47 -14.93
C ASP A 70 8.51 12.19 -14.40
N THR A 71 9.32 11.52 -15.24
CA THR A 71 10.09 10.32 -14.92
C THR A 71 11.52 10.47 -15.44
N ILE A 72 12.50 10.02 -14.66
CA ILE A 72 13.89 9.99 -15.11
C ILE A 72 14.14 8.64 -15.77
N ASP A 73 14.44 8.66 -17.07
CA ASP A 73 15.04 7.50 -17.71
C ASP A 73 16.51 7.42 -17.26
N VAL A 74 16.76 6.62 -16.22
CA VAL A 74 18.08 6.55 -15.56
C VAL A 74 19.09 6.04 -16.60
N PRO A 75 20.09 6.86 -17.00
CA PRO A 75 21.04 6.44 -18.02
C PRO A 75 21.82 5.23 -17.51
N LYS A 76 21.66 4.09 -18.18
CA LYS A 76 22.35 2.84 -17.85
C LYS A 76 23.86 3.10 -17.83
N LYS A 77 24.46 3.04 -16.63
CA LYS A 77 25.91 2.96 -16.34
C LYS A 77 26.79 4.23 -16.39
N ASN A 78 26.29 5.45 -16.19
CA ASN A 78 27.18 6.63 -16.20
C ASN A 78 27.23 7.39 -14.87
N SER A 79 28.41 7.88 -14.50
CA SER A 79 28.56 8.83 -13.40
C SER A 79 28.10 10.22 -13.84
N CYS A 80 27.35 10.87 -12.97
CA CYS A 80 26.83 12.22 -13.19
C CYS A 80 27.45 13.20 -12.19
N THR A 81 27.85 14.37 -12.68
CA THR A 81 28.19 15.52 -11.86
C THR A 81 26.92 16.32 -11.57
N LEU A 82 26.69 16.59 -10.29
CA LEU A 82 25.57 17.33 -9.74
C LEU A 82 25.91 18.83 -9.71
N ALA A 83 25.06 19.64 -10.32
CA ALA A 83 24.98 21.07 -10.04
C ALA A 83 23.66 21.35 -9.34
N TYR A 84 23.63 22.32 -8.44
CA TYR A 84 22.38 22.76 -7.82
C TYR A 84 22.14 24.22 -8.14
N ILE A 85 20.87 24.58 -8.27
CA ILE A 85 20.40 25.95 -8.45
C ILE A 85 19.37 26.21 -7.37
N THR A 86 19.61 27.23 -6.56
CA THR A 86 18.63 27.70 -5.59
C THR A 86 17.68 28.65 -6.30
N SER A 87 16.39 28.38 -6.23
CA SER A 87 15.37 29.32 -6.70
C SER A 87 15.28 30.48 -5.72
N ASP A 88 15.30 31.72 -6.24
CA ASP A 88 15.03 32.95 -5.47
C ASP A 88 13.53 33.12 -5.18
N TYR A 89 12.69 32.13 -5.53
CA TYR A 89 11.25 32.18 -5.34
C TYR A 89 10.88 31.94 -3.88
N ASP A 90 10.44 33.00 -3.20
CA ASP A 90 9.93 32.92 -1.83
C ASP A 90 8.45 32.47 -1.83
N PHE A 91 8.25 31.18 -1.58
CA PHE A 91 6.93 30.56 -1.51
C PHE A 91 6.07 31.15 -0.39
N ASP A 92 6.65 31.50 0.75
CA ASP A 92 5.92 31.99 1.92
C ASP A 92 5.49 33.45 1.71
N ALA A 93 6.34 34.28 1.10
CA ALA A 93 5.97 35.64 0.70
C ALA A 93 4.85 35.65 -0.36
N LYS A 94 4.91 34.74 -1.35
CA LYS A 94 3.86 34.61 -2.36
C LYS A 94 2.54 34.12 -1.74
N PHE A 95 2.59 33.12 -0.85
CA PHE A 95 1.42 32.68 -0.10
C PHE A 95 0.81 33.84 0.69
N LYS A 96 1.63 34.61 1.40
CA LYS A 96 1.17 35.77 2.16
C LYS A 96 0.49 36.82 1.26
N ALA A 97 1.03 37.10 0.08
CA ALA A 97 0.39 38.02 -0.86
C ALA A 97 -0.99 37.53 -1.34
N LEU A 98 -1.13 36.23 -1.60
CA LEU A 98 -2.42 35.62 -1.98
C LEU A 98 -3.40 35.58 -0.80
N TYR A 99 -2.89 35.29 0.40
CA TYR A 99 -3.66 35.33 1.64
C TYR A 99 -4.19 36.75 1.89
N ASP A 100 -3.32 37.76 1.88
CA ASP A 100 -3.70 39.16 2.11
C ASP A 100 -4.69 39.68 1.04
N ALA A 101 -4.61 39.17 -0.19
CA ALA A 101 -5.59 39.49 -1.24
C ALA A 101 -6.99 38.90 -0.95
N GLY A 102 -7.07 37.78 -0.22
CA GLY A 102 -8.33 37.18 0.24
C GLY A 102 -9.27 36.68 -0.87
N VAL A 103 -8.79 36.57 -2.11
CA VAL A 103 -9.62 36.18 -3.25
C VAL A 103 -9.75 34.65 -3.31
N PRO A 104 -10.97 34.08 -3.34
CA PRO A 104 -11.15 32.64 -3.44
C PRO A 104 -10.68 32.11 -4.80
N ILE A 105 -10.21 30.85 -4.82
CA ILE A 105 -9.91 30.14 -6.07
C ILE A 105 -11.22 29.94 -6.84
N PRO A 106 -11.33 30.38 -8.11
CA PRO A 106 -12.58 30.25 -8.83
C PRO A 106 -12.88 28.78 -9.13
N LYS A 107 -14.15 28.37 -8.94
CA LYS A 107 -14.58 26.97 -9.06
C LYS A 107 -14.49 26.37 -10.47
N SER A 108 -14.28 27.21 -11.49
CA SER A 108 -14.26 26.83 -12.91
C SER A 108 -12.87 26.52 -13.46
N VAL A 109 -11.83 26.71 -12.66
CA VAL A 109 -10.44 26.71 -13.14
C VAL A 109 -9.86 25.31 -12.93
N TYR A 110 -9.56 24.61 -14.02
CA TYR A 110 -8.97 23.27 -13.99
C TYR A 110 -7.45 23.32 -14.13
N ASN A 111 -6.74 22.49 -13.37
CA ASN A 111 -5.28 22.22 -13.34
C ASN A 111 -4.29 23.26 -13.91
N GLU A 112 -4.25 23.47 -15.22
CA GLU A 112 -3.29 24.40 -15.87
C GLU A 112 -3.57 25.86 -15.52
N GLU A 113 -4.85 26.18 -15.36
CA GLU A 113 -5.35 27.54 -15.28
C GLU A 113 -5.29 28.07 -13.81
N ILE A 114 -5.25 27.17 -12.81
CA ILE A 114 -4.99 27.51 -11.39
C ILE A 114 -3.50 27.73 -11.16
N ALA A 115 -2.63 26.96 -11.81
CA ALA A 115 -1.21 27.25 -11.77
C ALA A 115 -0.96 28.67 -12.34
N ASP A 116 -1.51 28.99 -13.50
CA ASP A 116 -1.40 30.34 -14.05
C ASP A 116 -1.98 31.43 -13.11
N TYR A 117 -3.11 31.15 -12.44
CA TYR A 117 -3.71 32.05 -11.44
C TYR A 117 -2.83 32.24 -10.19
N LEU A 118 -2.27 31.17 -9.64
CA LEU A 118 -1.49 31.19 -8.40
C LEU A 118 -0.04 31.67 -8.60
N PHE A 119 0.56 31.37 -9.76
CA PHE A 119 1.95 31.71 -10.08
C PHE A 119 2.09 32.99 -10.90
N GLY A 120 1.04 33.45 -11.60
CA GLY A 120 1.08 34.67 -12.41
C GLY A 120 2.00 34.60 -13.63
N GLN A 121 2.42 33.39 -14.00
CA GLN A 121 3.22 33.08 -15.18
C GLN A 121 2.64 31.84 -15.84
N LYS A 122 2.66 31.78 -17.18
CA LYS A 122 2.43 30.56 -17.94
C LYS A 122 3.48 29.54 -17.53
N LEU A 123 3.17 28.71 -16.54
CA LEU A 123 4.01 27.58 -16.19
C LEU A 123 3.78 26.54 -17.27
N LEU A 124 4.74 26.46 -18.19
CA LEU A 124 4.71 25.54 -19.33
C LEU A 124 4.64 24.06 -18.91
N ASP A 125 4.75 23.72 -17.62
CA ASP A 125 4.51 22.37 -17.15
C ASP A 125 4.19 22.30 -15.63
N VAL A 126 2.94 21.97 -15.28
CA VAL A 126 2.48 21.71 -13.90
C VAL A 126 3.11 20.41 -13.34
N SER A 127 3.83 19.65 -14.18
CA SER A 127 4.70 18.54 -13.79
C SER A 127 6.02 18.98 -13.15
N SER A 128 6.39 20.26 -13.24
CA SER A 128 7.67 20.73 -12.73
C SER A 128 7.76 20.76 -11.20
N TYR A 129 8.99 20.65 -10.69
CA TYR A 129 9.30 20.54 -9.25
C TYR A 129 8.83 21.74 -8.42
N GLN A 130 9.08 22.97 -8.90
CA GLN A 130 8.80 24.20 -8.17
C GLN A 130 7.29 24.46 -7.99
N PRO A 131 6.43 24.28 -9.02
CA PRO A 131 4.99 24.39 -8.83
C PRO A 131 4.41 23.35 -7.87
N THR A 132 4.91 22.12 -7.95
CA THR A 132 4.50 21.03 -7.04
C THR A 132 4.81 21.39 -5.59
N LEU A 133 6.02 21.91 -5.31
CA LEU A 133 6.41 22.36 -3.97
C LEU A 133 5.58 23.53 -3.46
N PHE A 134 5.30 24.52 -4.32
CA PHE A 134 4.47 25.65 -3.91
C PHE A 134 3.04 25.21 -3.62
N LEU A 135 2.43 24.38 -4.47
CA LEU A 135 1.08 23.86 -4.22
C LEU A 135 1.03 23.06 -2.92
N GLN A 136 2.06 22.25 -2.65
CA GLN A 136 2.23 21.55 -1.37
C GLN A 136 2.28 22.53 -0.19
N ARG A 137 3.11 23.58 -0.28
CA ARG A 137 3.26 24.59 0.77
C ARG A 137 1.99 25.41 0.99
N VAL A 138 1.33 25.85 -0.08
CA VAL A 138 0.04 26.57 -0.05
C VAL A 138 -1.04 25.73 0.63
N LEU A 139 -1.12 24.45 0.27
CA LEU A 139 -2.09 23.53 0.87
C LEU A 139 -1.80 23.30 2.36
N ALA A 140 -0.54 23.04 2.71
CA ALA A 140 -0.12 22.85 4.10
C ALA A 140 -0.41 24.08 4.96
N LEU A 141 0.01 25.28 4.53
CA LEU A 141 -0.24 26.54 5.26
C LEU A 141 -1.74 26.85 5.38
N SER A 142 -2.52 26.56 4.34
CA SER A 142 -3.99 26.73 4.38
C SER A 142 -4.65 25.82 5.41
N ILE A 143 -4.19 24.56 5.53
CA ILE A 143 -4.66 23.64 6.57
C ILE A 143 -4.25 24.15 7.96
N ILE A 144 -2.99 24.57 8.12
CA ILE A 144 -2.44 25.09 9.38
C ILE A 144 -3.23 26.31 9.87
N ASP A 145 -3.55 27.25 8.97
CA ASP A 145 -4.33 28.44 9.33
C ASP A 145 -5.76 28.08 9.76
N ILE A 146 -6.41 27.10 9.10
CA ILE A 146 -7.76 26.63 9.47
C ILE A 146 -7.77 25.96 10.85
N ILE A 147 -6.78 25.11 11.17
CA ILE A 147 -6.77 24.40 12.45
C ILE A 147 -6.35 25.28 13.64
N ASN A 148 -5.64 26.38 13.38
CA ASN A 148 -5.17 27.31 14.41
C ASN A 148 -6.17 28.44 14.74
N ASP A 149 -7.41 28.40 14.25
CA ASP A 149 -8.47 29.42 14.51
C ASP A 149 -8.06 30.87 14.19
N LYS A 150 -7.15 31.09 13.25
CA LYS A 150 -7.11 32.40 12.60
C LYS A 150 -8.43 32.56 11.84
N PRO A 151 -9.06 33.76 11.83
CA PRO A 151 -10.31 33.96 11.10
C PRO A 151 -10.12 33.44 9.67
N PRO A 152 -10.85 32.40 9.27
CA PRO A 152 -10.46 31.62 8.12
C PRO A 152 -10.63 32.47 6.88
N ASN A 153 -9.51 32.72 6.22
CA ASN A 153 -9.47 33.53 5.02
C ASN A 153 -10.25 32.81 3.89
N ALA A 154 -11.03 33.55 3.10
CA ALA A 154 -11.77 32.98 1.98
C ALA A 154 -10.86 32.22 1.00
N PHE A 155 -9.61 32.67 0.84
CA PHE A 155 -8.59 31.97 0.07
C PHE A 155 -8.25 30.59 0.65
N THR A 156 -7.92 30.50 1.95
CA THR A 156 -7.51 29.21 2.58
C THR A 156 -8.67 28.22 2.61
N ILE A 157 -9.89 28.68 2.88
CA ILE A 157 -11.11 27.87 2.76
C ILE A 157 -11.25 27.35 1.33
N SER A 158 -11.07 28.20 0.33
CA SER A 158 -11.21 27.82 -1.07
C SER A 158 -10.14 26.80 -1.49
N VAL A 159 -8.90 26.95 -1.03
CA VAL A 159 -7.80 25.99 -1.26
C VAL A 159 -8.18 24.61 -0.73
N VAL A 160 -8.56 24.51 0.54
CA VAL A 160 -8.94 23.23 1.16
C VAL A 160 -10.23 22.66 0.56
N ASN A 161 -11.16 23.52 0.14
CA ASN A 161 -12.36 23.09 -0.57
C ASN A 161 -12.08 22.54 -1.98
N SER A 162 -10.94 22.91 -2.56
CA SER A 162 -10.46 22.42 -3.85
C SER A 162 -9.73 21.09 -3.75
N ILE A 163 -9.56 20.54 -2.54
CA ILE A 163 -9.22 19.13 -2.36
C ILE A 163 -10.43 18.31 -2.83
N ASP A 164 -10.38 17.97 -4.12
CA ASP A 164 -11.18 16.92 -4.72
C ASP A 164 -10.24 15.77 -5.08
N PHE A 165 -10.75 14.54 -5.07
CA PHE A 165 -9.99 13.35 -5.42
C PHE A 165 -10.32 12.90 -6.86
N SER A 166 -10.64 13.86 -7.73
CA SER A 166 -10.94 13.64 -9.15
C SER A 166 -9.67 13.75 -10.02
N PRO A 167 -9.65 13.15 -11.23
CA PRO A 167 -8.57 13.34 -12.20
C PRO A 167 -8.38 14.81 -12.61
N THR A 168 -9.43 15.60 -12.45
CA THR A 168 -9.50 17.05 -12.69
C THR A 168 -9.14 17.89 -11.46
N SER A 169 -8.71 17.25 -10.37
CA SER A 169 -8.37 17.93 -9.13
C SER A 169 -7.13 18.79 -9.30
N VAL A 170 -7.23 20.00 -8.78
CA VAL A 170 -6.17 21.02 -8.63
C VAL A 170 -4.92 20.43 -7.97
N PHE A 171 -5.12 19.54 -7.01
CA PHE A 171 -4.05 18.95 -6.23
C PHE A 171 -3.88 17.48 -6.62
N LYS A 172 -2.75 17.18 -7.28
CA LYS A 172 -2.34 15.80 -7.55
C LYS A 172 -2.17 15.02 -6.22
N PRO A 173 -2.39 13.70 -6.20
CA PRO A 173 -2.26 12.88 -4.99
C PRO A 173 -0.96 13.11 -4.20
N VAL A 174 0.19 13.13 -4.89
CA VAL A 174 1.50 13.41 -4.26
C VAL A 174 1.54 14.75 -3.53
N VAL A 175 0.92 15.80 -4.08
CA VAL A 175 0.88 17.13 -3.45
C VAL A 175 0.07 17.08 -2.16
N ILE A 176 -1.07 16.38 -2.18
CA ILE A 176 -1.92 16.20 -1.00
C ILE A 176 -1.17 15.42 0.06
N THR A 177 -0.61 14.25 -0.28
CA THR A 177 0.16 13.41 0.65
C THR A 177 1.28 14.20 1.33
N ASN A 178 2.12 14.88 0.55
CA ASN A 178 3.24 15.63 1.09
C ASN A 178 2.80 16.87 1.90
N ALA A 179 1.69 17.51 1.52
CA ALA A 179 1.14 18.61 2.30
C ALA A 179 0.64 18.14 3.66
N LEU A 180 -0.02 16.98 3.72
CA LEU A 180 -0.45 16.37 4.98
C LEU A 180 0.75 15.99 5.86
N ILE A 181 1.81 15.41 5.28
CA ILE A 181 3.06 15.12 6.00
C ILE A 181 3.64 16.42 6.59
N ASN A 182 3.72 17.50 5.82
CA ASN A 182 4.20 18.79 6.31
C ASN A 182 3.34 19.32 7.45
N VAL A 183 2.00 19.26 7.36
CA VAL A 183 1.11 19.66 8.46
C VAL A 183 1.39 18.83 9.71
N ILE A 184 1.57 17.52 9.55
CA ILE A 184 1.83 16.61 10.67
C ILE A 184 3.15 16.97 11.35
N ILE A 185 4.21 17.17 10.57
CA ILE A 185 5.54 17.54 11.08
C ILE A 185 5.53 18.94 11.70
N ASP A 186 5.01 19.95 10.99
CA ASP A 186 5.08 21.35 11.43
C ASP A 186 4.22 21.64 12.67
N VAL A 187 3.11 20.90 12.85
CA VAL A 187 2.14 21.16 13.93
C VAL A 187 2.24 20.16 15.07
N PHE A 188 2.49 18.88 14.76
CA PHE A 188 2.49 17.81 15.74
C PHE A 188 3.88 17.23 15.99
N GLY A 189 4.86 17.50 15.11
CA GLY A 189 6.30 17.19 15.18
C GLY A 189 6.89 17.10 16.57
N GLU A 190 6.85 18.25 17.25
CA GLU A 190 7.53 18.47 18.53
C GLU A 190 6.59 18.22 19.74
N ILE A 191 5.28 18.18 19.51
CA ILE A 191 4.27 18.18 20.59
C ILE A 191 3.75 16.76 20.86
N CYS A 192 3.50 16.00 19.81
CA CYS A 192 3.15 14.60 19.91
C CYS A 192 4.45 13.82 20.04
N LEU A 193 4.90 13.56 21.26
CA LEU A 193 5.86 12.49 21.51
C LEU A 193 5.18 11.20 21.05
N TRP A 194 5.56 10.74 19.86
CA TRP A 194 4.83 9.75 19.05
C TRP A 194 4.58 8.41 19.76
N ASP A 195 5.35 8.17 20.82
CA ASP A 195 5.34 6.98 21.66
C ASP A 195 4.90 7.22 23.12
N GLU A 196 4.70 8.49 23.54
CA GLU A 196 4.33 8.83 24.91
C GLU A 196 2.82 9.14 25.08
N SER A 197 2.32 9.03 26.30
CA SER A 197 0.90 9.06 26.68
C SER A 197 0.18 10.43 26.56
N ASN A 198 0.75 11.41 25.85
CA ASN A 198 0.09 12.70 25.65
C ASN A 198 -0.98 12.59 24.56
N ASP A 199 -2.24 12.41 24.97
CA ASP A 199 -3.36 12.15 24.06
C ASP A 199 -3.54 13.29 23.03
N PRO A 200 -3.23 13.06 21.73
CA PRO A 200 -3.41 14.08 20.68
C PRO A 200 -4.85 14.57 20.62
N LYS A 201 -5.83 13.77 21.04
CA LYS A 201 -7.26 14.16 21.05
C LYS A 201 -7.55 15.32 22.00
N THR A 202 -6.68 15.58 22.99
CA THR A 202 -6.79 16.73 23.88
C THR A 202 -6.38 18.03 23.20
N MET A 203 -5.64 17.96 22.09
CA MET A 203 -5.23 19.13 21.32
C MET A 203 -6.38 19.62 20.41
N PRO A 204 -6.83 20.88 20.55
CA PRO A 204 -7.86 21.44 19.66
C PRO A 204 -7.46 21.39 18.18
N GLN A 205 -6.19 21.62 17.87
CA GLN A 205 -5.65 21.58 16.50
C GLN A 205 -5.80 20.19 15.89
N PHE A 206 -5.50 19.13 16.65
CA PHE A 206 -5.65 17.75 16.18
C PHE A 206 -7.12 17.41 15.89
N ASN A 207 -8.02 17.79 16.80
CA ASN A 207 -9.45 17.55 16.63
C ASN A 207 -10.02 18.25 15.37
N LYS A 208 -9.56 19.48 15.10
CA LYS A 208 -9.91 20.22 13.88
C LYS A 208 -9.28 19.63 12.64
N PHE A 209 -8.01 19.23 12.69
CA PHE A 209 -7.32 18.59 11.58
C PHE A 209 -8.05 17.32 11.13
N VAL A 210 -8.32 16.39 12.06
CA VAL A 210 -9.08 15.18 11.77
C VAL A 210 -10.51 15.50 11.30
N GLY A 211 -11.14 16.53 11.88
CA GLY A 211 -12.47 16.97 11.47
C GLY A 211 -12.54 17.57 10.07
N LEU A 212 -11.53 18.32 9.67
CA LEU A 212 -11.38 18.88 8.33
C LEU A 212 -11.23 17.78 7.30
N LEU A 213 -10.37 16.79 7.57
CA LEU A 213 -10.19 15.64 6.67
C LEU A 213 -11.47 14.80 6.58
N ALA A 214 -12.12 14.52 7.70
CA ALA A 214 -13.39 13.78 7.72
C ALA A 214 -14.49 14.52 6.93
N ALA A 215 -14.58 15.84 7.06
CA ALA A 215 -15.54 16.64 6.29
C ALA A 215 -15.22 16.64 4.79
N THR A 216 -13.94 16.72 4.42
CA THR A 216 -13.48 16.71 3.02
C THR A 216 -13.80 15.38 2.34
N VAL A 217 -13.53 14.27 3.03
CA VAL A 217 -13.87 12.92 2.56
C VAL A 217 -15.38 12.72 2.47
N ALA A 218 -16.15 13.14 3.49
CA ALA A 218 -17.60 13.02 3.48
C ALA A 218 -18.25 13.83 2.35
N ARG A 219 -17.73 15.03 2.04
CA ARG A 219 -18.22 15.89 0.95
C ARG A 219 -17.96 15.29 -0.42
N SER A 220 -16.72 14.83 -0.66
CA SER A 220 -16.35 14.30 -1.98
C SER A 220 -17.00 12.94 -2.23
N LYS A 221 -17.28 12.15 -1.18
CA LYS A 221 -17.67 10.73 -1.27
C LYS A 221 -16.71 9.91 -2.14
N ARG A 222 -15.52 10.43 -2.41
CA ARG A 222 -14.47 9.83 -3.22
C ARG A 222 -13.29 9.53 -2.32
N THR A 223 -12.62 8.45 -2.63
CA THR A 223 -11.59 7.86 -1.78
C THR A 223 -10.25 8.03 -2.44
N ASN A 224 -9.26 8.32 -1.61
CA ASN A 224 -7.88 8.44 -2.07
C ASN A 224 -6.96 7.95 -0.96
N SER A 225 -5.97 7.16 -1.34
CA SER A 225 -4.96 6.66 -0.43
C SER A 225 -4.07 7.75 0.15
N CYS A 226 -4.11 9.00 -0.33
CA CYS A 226 -3.25 10.10 0.17
C CYS A 226 -3.21 10.23 1.69
N ILE A 227 -4.37 10.10 2.37
CA ILE A 227 -4.44 10.19 3.83
C ILE A 227 -3.70 8.99 4.46
N ARG A 228 -3.95 7.78 3.96
CA ARG A 228 -3.26 6.57 4.40
C ARG A 228 -1.76 6.67 4.14
N ASP A 229 -1.36 7.07 2.95
CA ASP A 229 0.03 7.14 2.51
C ASP A 229 0.82 8.19 3.33
N ALA A 230 0.18 9.31 3.69
CA ALA A 230 0.75 10.30 4.60
C ALA A 230 0.92 9.77 6.02
N LEU A 231 0.01 8.90 6.47
CA LEU A 231 0.03 8.34 7.83
C LEU A 231 0.87 7.06 7.95
N ASP A 232 1.22 6.43 6.83
CA ASP A 232 1.81 5.08 6.81
C ASP A 232 3.15 5.00 7.55
N GLN A 233 3.94 6.07 7.45
CA GLN A 233 5.24 6.21 8.11
C GLN A 233 5.14 6.25 9.64
N PHE A 234 3.94 6.50 10.18
CA PHE A 234 3.68 6.59 11.61
C PHE A 234 3.02 5.33 12.17
N CYS A 235 2.87 4.25 11.39
CA CYS A 235 2.22 3.03 11.87
C CYS A 235 3.25 1.97 12.32
N PRO A 236 3.09 1.33 13.50
CA PRO A 236 2.16 1.66 14.58
C PRO A 236 2.65 2.85 15.43
N SER A 237 1.74 3.74 15.84
CA SER A 237 2.05 4.80 16.82
C SER A 237 0.81 5.27 17.54
N TYR A 238 1.01 6.00 18.64
CA TYR A 238 -0.11 6.61 19.36
C TYR A 238 -0.85 7.66 18.51
N PHE A 239 -0.13 8.33 17.61
CA PHE A 239 -0.72 9.27 16.68
C PHE A 239 -1.65 8.59 15.68
N ALA A 240 -1.20 7.50 15.04
CA ALA A 240 -2.00 6.73 14.09
C ALA A 240 -3.27 6.16 14.74
N GLU A 241 -3.14 5.57 15.95
CA GLU A 241 -4.25 5.09 16.78
C GLU A 241 -5.28 6.20 17.04
N SER A 242 -4.81 7.34 17.50
CA SER A 242 -5.67 8.47 17.89
C SER A 242 -6.36 9.07 16.69
N PHE A 243 -5.66 9.14 15.55
CA PHE A 243 -6.17 9.62 14.28
C PHE A 243 -7.30 8.72 13.79
N ILE A 244 -7.06 7.42 13.63
CA ILE A 244 -8.07 6.52 13.05
C ILE A 244 -9.31 6.43 13.95
N THR A 245 -9.11 6.41 15.28
CA THR A 245 -10.22 6.41 16.23
C THR A 245 -11.11 7.63 16.08
N LEU A 246 -10.51 8.83 16.05
CA LEU A 246 -11.26 10.08 15.93
C LEU A 246 -11.85 10.26 14.52
N PHE A 247 -11.12 9.83 13.49
CA PHE A 247 -11.54 9.92 12.10
C PHE A 247 -12.80 9.09 11.85
N VAL A 248 -12.83 7.83 12.31
CA VAL A 248 -14.01 6.95 12.19
C VAL A 248 -15.21 7.56 12.91
N ALA A 249 -15.04 8.01 14.16
CA ALA A 249 -16.11 8.64 14.92
C ALA A 249 -16.68 9.89 14.20
N LYS A 250 -15.82 10.69 13.55
CA LYS A 250 -16.27 11.86 12.79
C LYS A 250 -16.90 11.51 11.44
N ILE A 251 -16.45 10.49 10.75
CA ILE A 251 -17.08 10.05 9.50
C ILE A 251 -18.47 9.48 9.77
N GLN A 252 -18.62 8.67 10.83
CA GLN A 252 -19.91 8.08 11.21
C GLN A 252 -20.99 9.11 11.56
N THR A 253 -20.61 10.32 11.99
CA THR A 253 -21.57 11.42 12.20
C THR A 253 -22.00 12.13 10.91
N ARG A 254 -21.34 11.84 9.78
CA ARG A 254 -21.55 12.53 8.49
C ARG A 254 -22.07 11.61 7.39
N LEU A 255 -21.82 10.31 7.47
CA LEU A 255 -22.16 9.32 6.46
C LEU A 255 -23.03 8.19 7.03
N THR A 256 -23.72 7.48 6.14
CA THR A 256 -24.40 6.22 6.50
C THR A 256 -23.38 5.15 6.89
N GLU A 257 -23.83 4.09 7.58
CA GLU A 257 -22.97 2.94 7.92
C GLU A 257 -22.33 2.32 6.66
N THR A 258 -23.12 2.09 5.62
CA THR A 258 -22.68 1.54 4.33
C THR A 258 -21.65 2.43 3.64
N ASP A 259 -21.89 3.75 3.58
CA ASP A 259 -20.94 4.69 2.99
C ASP A 259 -19.66 4.77 3.82
N THR A 260 -19.76 4.71 5.15
CA THR A 260 -18.61 4.72 6.05
C THR A 260 -17.74 3.48 5.83
N PHE A 261 -18.34 2.29 5.80
CA PHE A 261 -17.64 1.05 5.50
C PHE A 261 -16.90 1.11 4.15
N ARG A 262 -17.57 1.59 3.09
CA ARG A 262 -16.96 1.75 1.77
C ARG A 262 -15.76 2.70 1.82
N VAL A 263 -15.95 3.88 2.39
CA VAL A 263 -14.92 4.92 2.46
C VAL A 263 -13.69 4.47 3.25
N LEU A 264 -13.89 3.88 4.44
CA LEU A 264 -12.79 3.41 5.28
C LEU A 264 -12.04 2.24 4.62
N SER A 265 -12.78 1.32 4.00
CA SER A 265 -12.19 0.19 3.26
C SER A 265 -11.31 0.65 2.10
N GLU A 266 -11.74 1.69 1.38
CA GLU A 266 -11.01 2.20 0.22
C GLU A 266 -9.81 3.09 0.59
N ILE A 267 -9.91 3.90 1.65
CA ILE A 267 -8.80 4.78 2.08
C ILE A 267 -7.71 3.97 2.79
N PHE A 268 -8.08 3.22 3.83
CA PHE A 268 -7.10 2.58 4.72
C PHE A 268 -6.91 1.11 4.35
N GLY A 269 -8.00 0.39 4.12
CA GLY A 269 -7.98 -1.08 4.03
C GLY A 269 -7.80 -1.74 5.40
N ASP A 270 -8.12 -3.03 5.50
CA ASP A 270 -8.22 -3.74 6.79
C ASP A 270 -6.86 -3.83 7.51
N PHE A 271 -5.82 -4.22 6.78
CA PHE A 271 -4.48 -4.42 7.35
C PHE A 271 -3.83 -3.14 7.84
N TRP A 272 -4.07 -2.02 7.14
CA TRP A 272 -3.57 -0.74 7.61
C TRP A 272 -4.19 -0.38 8.96
N ILE A 273 -5.51 -0.60 9.11
CA ILE A 273 -6.22 -0.33 10.37
C ILE A 273 -5.67 -1.23 11.48
N ILE A 274 -5.42 -2.51 11.21
CA ILE A 274 -4.80 -3.42 12.18
C ILE A 274 -3.41 -2.90 12.59
N ARG A 275 -2.56 -2.55 11.61
CA ARG A 275 -1.19 -2.06 11.82
C ARG A 275 -1.11 -0.68 12.48
N ALA A 276 -2.18 0.11 12.42
CA ALA A 276 -2.21 1.42 13.06
C ALA A 276 -2.11 1.33 14.59
N PHE A 277 -2.54 0.21 15.19
CA PHE A 277 -2.55 0.02 16.64
C PHE A 277 -1.28 -0.69 17.14
N ARG A 278 -0.67 -0.12 18.18
CA ARG A 278 0.52 -0.64 18.87
C ARG A 278 0.25 -1.93 19.64
N THR A 279 -0.99 -2.14 20.10
CA THR A 279 -1.36 -3.37 20.80
C THR A 279 -2.74 -3.87 20.37
N ARG A 280 -2.91 -5.20 20.41
CA ARG A 280 -4.19 -5.86 20.11
C ARG A 280 -5.31 -5.42 21.05
N ASN A 281 -5.00 -5.19 22.33
CA ASN A 281 -6.00 -4.73 23.31
C ASN A 281 -6.59 -3.38 22.92
N LEU A 282 -5.78 -2.45 22.41
CA LEU A 282 -6.25 -1.15 21.94
C LEU A 282 -7.11 -1.31 20.67
N LEU A 283 -6.70 -2.16 19.73
CA LEU A 283 -7.49 -2.47 18.54
C LEU A 283 -8.84 -3.09 18.93
N ASN A 284 -8.86 -4.07 19.83
CA ASN A 284 -10.07 -4.71 20.33
C ASN A 284 -11.01 -3.67 20.96
N ASN A 285 -10.50 -2.84 21.86
CA ASN A 285 -11.30 -1.79 22.49
C ASN A 285 -11.90 -0.81 21.47
N PHE A 286 -11.14 -0.47 20.42
CA PHE A 286 -11.63 0.35 19.33
C PHE A 286 -12.73 -0.35 18.54
N ILE A 287 -12.53 -1.59 18.12
CA ILE A 287 -13.50 -2.34 17.31
C ILE A 287 -14.79 -2.63 18.08
N TYR A 288 -14.70 -2.98 19.36
CA TYR A 288 -15.85 -3.23 20.22
C TYR A 288 -16.48 -1.96 20.81
N SER A 289 -15.97 -0.78 20.47
CA SER A 289 -16.68 0.46 20.75
C SER A 289 -17.99 0.53 19.98
N LEU A 290 -18.97 1.27 20.50
CA LEU A 290 -20.31 1.42 19.93
C LEU A 290 -20.24 1.72 18.42
N ASN A 291 -20.80 0.82 17.61
CA ASN A 291 -20.96 0.90 16.15
C ASN A 291 -19.68 0.81 15.29
N THR A 292 -18.49 0.55 15.86
CA THR A 292 -17.27 0.44 15.04
C THR A 292 -17.21 -0.89 14.28
N ILE A 293 -17.62 -1.99 14.91
CA ILE A 293 -17.62 -3.33 14.29
C ILE A 293 -18.50 -3.42 13.03
N SER A 294 -19.58 -2.63 12.95
CA SER A 294 -20.49 -2.66 11.82
C SER A 294 -19.92 -1.96 10.58
N VAL A 295 -19.08 -0.92 10.79
CA VAL A 295 -18.37 -0.23 9.71
C VAL A 295 -16.99 -0.81 9.39
N LEU A 296 -16.44 -1.66 10.26
CA LEU A 296 -15.15 -2.36 10.06
C LEU A 296 -15.28 -3.87 10.35
N PRO A 297 -16.18 -4.59 9.66
CA PRO A 297 -16.52 -5.97 10.00
C PRO A 297 -15.34 -6.94 9.82
N TYR A 298 -14.50 -6.74 8.80
CA TYR A 298 -13.33 -7.61 8.55
C TYR A 298 -12.28 -7.49 9.64
N VAL A 299 -12.01 -6.27 10.12
CA VAL A 299 -11.13 -6.05 11.28
C VAL A 299 -11.74 -6.68 12.55
N GLY A 300 -13.08 -6.67 12.67
CA GLY A 300 -13.79 -7.42 13.70
C GLY A 300 -13.57 -8.94 13.64
N ILE A 301 -13.64 -9.54 12.45
CA ILE A 301 -13.33 -10.96 12.24
C ILE A 301 -11.89 -11.26 12.66
N TYR A 302 -10.94 -10.39 12.30
CA TYR A 302 -9.55 -10.51 12.71
C TYR A 302 -9.40 -10.48 14.24
N CYS A 303 -10.02 -9.50 14.92
CA CYS A 303 -9.94 -9.36 16.38
C CYS A 303 -10.47 -10.60 17.11
N ILE A 304 -11.61 -11.15 16.69
CA ILE A 304 -12.16 -12.37 17.28
C ILE A 304 -11.26 -13.58 17.02
N THR A 305 -10.77 -13.72 15.78
CA THR A 305 -9.91 -14.85 15.41
C THR A 305 -8.58 -14.79 16.16
N ALA A 306 -8.00 -13.60 16.31
CA ALA A 306 -6.80 -13.38 17.11
C ALA A 306 -7.01 -13.65 18.60
N GLY A 307 -8.16 -13.24 19.17
CA GLY A 307 -8.53 -13.58 20.55
C GLY A 307 -8.60 -15.09 20.79
N PHE A 308 -9.11 -15.85 19.82
CA PHE A 308 -9.02 -17.32 19.85
C PHE A 308 -7.56 -17.81 19.71
N ALA A 309 -6.89 -17.45 18.63
CA ALA A 309 -5.66 -18.10 18.20
C ALA A 309 -4.46 -17.80 19.12
N LEU A 310 -4.44 -16.58 19.69
CA LEU A 310 -3.30 -16.05 20.42
C LEU A 310 -3.58 -15.91 21.93
N ASP A 311 -4.84 -15.66 22.32
CA ASP A 311 -5.22 -15.50 23.73
C ASP A 311 -5.89 -16.76 24.31
N GLY A 312 -6.00 -17.84 23.52
CA GLY A 312 -6.48 -19.15 23.96
C GLY A 312 -7.98 -19.19 24.27
N GLN A 313 -8.78 -18.27 23.72
CA GLN A 313 -10.23 -18.31 23.87
C GLN A 313 -10.84 -19.54 23.18
N ASN A 314 -12.08 -19.90 23.52
CA ASN A 314 -12.75 -21.04 22.88
C ASN A 314 -13.22 -20.70 21.45
N SER A 315 -12.89 -21.57 20.48
CA SER A 315 -13.24 -21.36 19.07
C SER A 315 -14.73 -21.44 18.77
N ALA A 316 -15.50 -22.24 19.52
CA ALA A 316 -16.94 -22.37 19.29
C ALA A 316 -17.70 -21.05 19.57
N PRO A 317 -17.57 -20.41 20.75
CA PRO A 317 -18.10 -19.05 20.97
C PRO A 317 -17.58 -18.02 19.97
N ALA A 318 -16.28 -18.04 19.66
CA ALA A 318 -15.69 -17.15 18.67
C ALA A 318 -16.34 -17.27 17.28
N SER A 319 -16.59 -18.51 16.83
CA SER A 319 -17.27 -18.76 15.56
C SER A 319 -18.70 -18.21 15.53
N ILE A 320 -19.45 -18.31 16.64
CA ILE A 320 -20.80 -17.75 16.77
C ILE A 320 -20.74 -16.23 16.69
N SER A 321 -19.81 -15.59 17.41
CA SER A 321 -19.64 -14.15 17.40
C SER A 321 -19.25 -13.63 16.02
N ILE A 322 -18.38 -14.33 15.29
CA ILE A 322 -18.03 -13.98 13.89
C ILE A 322 -19.28 -13.97 13.02
N LEU A 323 -20.13 -14.98 13.11
CA LEU A 323 -21.37 -15.07 12.33
C LEU A 323 -22.39 -13.96 12.63
N GLN A 324 -22.22 -13.24 13.74
CA GLN A 324 -23.09 -12.13 14.16
C GLN A 324 -22.57 -10.75 13.72
N ILE A 325 -21.34 -10.62 13.21
CA ILE A 325 -20.71 -9.32 12.87
C ILE A 325 -21.45 -8.56 11.76
N GLY A 326 -22.22 -9.23 10.91
CA GLY A 326 -23.00 -8.54 9.88
C GLY A 326 -23.74 -9.49 8.95
N SER A 327 -24.04 -9.00 7.74
CA SER A 327 -24.81 -9.79 6.76
C SER A 327 -24.03 -11.02 6.27
N THR A 328 -24.77 -12.06 5.88
CA THR A 328 -24.20 -13.29 5.31
C THR A 328 -23.36 -13.05 4.06
N SER A 329 -23.59 -11.93 3.36
CA SER A 329 -22.81 -11.54 2.18
C SER A 329 -21.35 -11.20 2.49
N LEU A 330 -21.00 -10.86 3.73
CA LEU A 330 -19.60 -10.62 4.12
C LEU A 330 -18.73 -11.86 3.89
N PHE A 331 -19.29 -13.05 4.10
CA PHE A 331 -18.61 -14.35 3.99
C PHE A 331 -18.48 -14.86 2.55
N THR A 332 -18.84 -14.05 1.55
CA THR A 332 -18.54 -14.35 0.14
C THR A 332 -17.31 -13.61 -0.37
N SER A 333 -16.83 -12.61 0.38
CA SER A 333 -15.70 -11.74 0.02
C SER A 333 -14.35 -12.39 0.34
N SER A 334 -13.42 -12.32 -0.62
CA SER A 334 -12.03 -12.78 -0.44
C SER A 334 -11.31 -12.10 0.73
N ARG A 335 -11.75 -10.91 1.18
CA ARG A 335 -11.22 -10.20 2.35
C ARG A 335 -11.32 -10.99 3.65
N VAL A 336 -12.19 -12.00 3.74
CA VAL A 336 -12.30 -12.86 4.93
C VAL A 336 -11.06 -13.74 5.10
N ALA A 337 -10.48 -14.22 4.00
CA ALA A 337 -9.34 -15.13 4.03
C ALA A 337 -8.18 -14.58 4.87
N PRO A 338 -7.66 -13.37 4.60
CA PRO A 338 -6.58 -12.81 5.40
C PRO A 338 -6.93 -12.62 6.88
N MET A 339 -8.15 -12.17 7.18
CA MET A 339 -8.56 -11.88 8.56
C MET A 339 -8.64 -13.14 9.44
N VAL A 340 -8.82 -14.31 8.84
CA VAL A 340 -8.88 -15.60 9.55
C VAL A 340 -7.50 -16.27 9.57
N ILE A 341 -6.79 -16.24 8.43
CA ILE A 341 -5.54 -16.98 8.27
C ILE A 341 -4.37 -16.32 9.02
N ASP A 342 -4.26 -14.99 9.01
CA ASP A 342 -3.14 -14.29 9.67
C ASP A 342 -3.01 -14.66 11.14
N PRO A 343 -4.04 -14.51 12.00
CA PRO A 343 -3.88 -14.79 13.43
C PRO A 343 -3.59 -16.27 13.73
N ILE A 344 -4.09 -17.19 12.91
CA ILE A 344 -3.85 -18.63 13.08
C ILE A 344 -2.41 -18.97 12.71
N LEU A 345 -1.90 -18.43 11.60
CA LEU A 345 -0.50 -18.62 11.21
C LEU A 345 0.45 -17.92 12.16
N GLU A 346 0.15 -16.69 12.61
CA GLU A 346 0.92 -16.00 13.66
C GLU A 346 0.99 -16.84 14.93
N ALA A 347 -0.12 -17.48 15.32
CA ALA A 347 -0.13 -18.40 16.45
C ALA A 347 0.78 -19.61 16.21
N ILE A 348 0.81 -20.18 15.00
CA ILE A 348 1.70 -21.29 14.67
C ILE A 348 3.17 -20.84 14.70
N TYR A 349 3.50 -19.69 14.10
CA TYR A 349 4.87 -19.16 14.01
C TYR A 349 5.42 -18.60 15.33
N SER A 350 4.56 -18.16 16.25
CA SER A 350 4.95 -17.65 17.57
C SER A 350 5.33 -18.74 18.56
N GLN A 351 5.02 -20.01 18.28
CA GLN A 351 5.59 -21.10 19.03
C GLN A 351 7.09 -21.15 18.77
N PRO A 352 7.93 -21.58 19.72
CA PRO A 352 9.35 -21.78 19.46
C PRO A 352 9.50 -22.86 18.39
N LEU A 353 9.53 -22.42 17.12
CA LEU A 353 9.88 -23.22 15.97
C LEU A 353 11.41 -23.43 15.90
N SER A 354 12.15 -22.72 16.75
CA SER A 354 13.61 -22.73 16.86
C SER A 354 14.07 -23.18 18.25
N SER A 355 14.46 -24.45 18.38
CA SER A 355 15.49 -24.83 19.35
C SER A 355 16.82 -24.87 18.61
N ASP A 356 17.51 -23.73 18.50
CA ASP A 356 18.95 -23.53 18.16
C ASP A 356 19.63 -24.46 17.13
N LEU A 357 18.87 -25.08 16.24
CA LEU A 357 19.37 -26.03 15.24
C LEU A 357 18.75 -25.67 13.90
N PRO A 358 19.52 -25.80 12.80
CA PRO A 358 19.06 -25.51 11.45
C PRO A 358 18.18 -26.67 10.96
N PHE A 359 17.07 -26.95 11.67
CA PHE A 359 16.13 -27.97 11.23
C PHE A 359 15.23 -27.36 10.16
N LEU A 360 15.55 -27.74 8.94
CA LEU A 360 14.78 -27.46 7.73
C LEU A 360 13.41 -28.14 7.75
N GLU A 361 13.20 -29.17 8.59
CA GLU A 361 11.98 -29.99 8.69
C GLU A 361 11.34 -29.90 10.09
N MET A 362 10.00 -29.92 10.15
CA MET A 362 9.27 -29.92 11.43
C MET A 362 9.52 -31.20 12.24
N THR A 363 9.80 -31.05 13.52
CA THR A 363 9.82 -32.16 14.48
C THR A 363 8.40 -32.71 14.73
N GLU A 364 8.31 -33.95 15.22
CA GLU A 364 7.03 -34.57 15.59
C GLU A 364 6.24 -33.74 16.60
N GLN A 365 6.91 -33.14 17.59
CA GLN A 365 6.27 -32.28 18.60
C GLN A 365 5.70 -31.00 17.97
N GLN A 366 6.43 -30.39 17.03
CA GLN A 366 5.95 -29.23 16.28
C GLN A 366 4.74 -29.59 15.42
N LEU A 367 4.79 -30.71 14.71
CA LEU A 367 3.67 -31.22 13.91
C LEU A 367 2.42 -31.48 14.78
N ILE A 368 2.58 -32.09 15.95
CA ILE A 368 1.48 -32.29 16.91
C ILE A 368 0.90 -30.94 17.35
N SER A 369 1.76 -29.98 17.68
CA SER A 369 1.33 -28.64 18.12
C SER A 369 0.54 -27.90 17.04
N VAL A 370 1.03 -27.92 15.80
CA VAL A 370 0.35 -27.36 14.63
C VAL A 370 -1.02 -28.00 14.45
N ASN A 371 -1.09 -29.34 14.47
CA ASN A 371 -2.36 -30.05 14.33
C ASN A 371 -3.36 -29.74 15.45
N ILE A 372 -2.90 -29.58 16.70
CA ILE A 372 -3.76 -29.16 17.81
C ILE A 372 -4.36 -27.78 17.52
N LYS A 373 -3.54 -26.81 17.08
CA LYS A 373 -4.02 -25.46 16.73
C LYS A 373 -5.01 -25.46 15.58
N LEU A 374 -4.70 -26.20 14.50
CA LEU A 374 -5.59 -26.33 13.35
C LEU A 374 -6.94 -26.96 13.73
N ASN A 375 -6.93 -28.07 14.48
CA ASN A 375 -8.16 -28.70 14.95
C ASN A 375 -8.96 -27.80 15.90
N ALA A 376 -8.28 -27.04 16.78
CA ALA A 376 -8.95 -26.05 17.63
C ALA A 376 -9.62 -24.94 16.80
N ALA A 377 -9.01 -24.52 15.69
CA ALA A 377 -9.54 -23.48 14.80
C ALA A 377 -10.67 -23.96 13.88
N LEU A 378 -10.95 -25.27 13.81
CA LEU A 378 -11.92 -25.87 12.91
C LEU A 378 -13.30 -25.18 12.91
N PRO A 379 -13.91 -24.81 14.06
CA PRO A 379 -15.20 -24.11 14.06
C PRO A 379 -15.17 -22.76 13.35
N ILE A 380 -14.06 -22.02 13.47
CA ILE A 380 -13.88 -20.72 12.81
C ILE A 380 -13.76 -20.92 11.30
N PHE A 381 -12.95 -21.89 10.85
CA PHE A 381 -12.83 -22.23 9.44
C PHE A 381 -14.17 -22.64 8.83
N GLN A 382 -14.93 -23.48 9.52
CA GLN A 382 -16.26 -23.91 9.07
C GLN A 382 -17.24 -22.74 8.99
N ALA A 383 -17.21 -21.81 9.94
CA ALA A 383 -18.09 -20.65 9.95
C ALA A 383 -17.80 -19.65 8.81
N THR A 384 -16.53 -19.51 8.42
CA THR A 384 -16.04 -18.40 7.59
C THR A 384 -15.67 -18.79 6.15
N ILE A 385 -15.11 -19.98 5.92
CA ILE A 385 -14.51 -20.36 4.63
C ILE A 385 -15.44 -21.24 3.79
N THR A 386 -16.07 -22.24 4.40
CA THR A 386 -16.81 -23.31 3.70
C THR A 386 -17.94 -22.80 2.79
N LYS A 387 -18.47 -21.62 3.10
CA LYS A 387 -19.67 -21.04 2.48
C LYS A 387 -19.45 -20.47 1.09
N SER A 388 -18.20 -20.20 0.69
CA SER A 388 -17.91 -19.52 -0.58
C SER A 388 -16.66 -20.08 -1.25
N ARG A 389 -16.81 -20.50 -2.51
CA ARG A 389 -15.67 -20.89 -3.36
C ARG A 389 -14.68 -19.74 -3.57
N THR A 390 -15.15 -18.50 -3.59
CA THR A 390 -14.29 -17.32 -3.69
C THR A 390 -13.38 -17.21 -2.47
N VAL A 391 -13.92 -17.42 -1.26
CA VAL A 391 -13.14 -17.41 -0.03
C VAL A 391 -12.19 -18.60 0.03
N GLN A 392 -12.66 -19.80 -0.34
CA GLN A 392 -11.80 -20.99 -0.39
C GLN A 392 -10.58 -20.80 -1.31
N ASN A 393 -10.75 -20.24 -2.51
CA ASN A 393 -9.61 -19.94 -3.39
C ASN A 393 -8.68 -18.89 -2.77
N ALA A 394 -9.26 -17.81 -2.22
CA ALA A 394 -8.47 -16.76 -1.57
C ALA A 394 -7.65 -17.28 -0.39
N VAL A 395 -8.17 -18.26 0.37
CA VAL A 395 -7.44 -18.93 1.45
C VAL A 395 -6.22 -19.67 0.93
N LEU A 396 -6.36 -20.45 -0.15
CA LEU A 396 -5.22 -21.16 -0.75
C LEU A 396 -4.14 -20.21 -1.22
N ASP A 397 -4.52 -19.18 -1.99
CA ASP A 397 -3.59 -18.17 -2.48
C ASP A 397 -2.87 -17.46 -1.33
N TYR A 398 -3.62 -17.08 -0.30
CA TYR A 398 -3.09 -16.30 0.81
C TYR A 398 -2.18 -17.11 1.75
N ILE A 399 -2.48 -18.40 1.99
CA ILE A 399 -1.57 -19.28 2.75
C ILE A 399 -0.22 -19.41 2.03
N VAL A 400 -0.25 -19.61 0.70
CA VAL A 400 0.97 -19.70 -0.12
C VAL A 400 1.75 -18.39 -0.06
N GLU A 401 1.06 -17.25 -0.16
CA GLU A 401 1.67 -15.92 -0.03
C GLU A 401 2.41 -15.79 1.32
N ILE A 402 1.79 -16.13 2.43
CA ILE A 402 2.43 -16.02 3.76
C ILE A 402 3.61 -16.96 3.89
N ILE A 403 3.42 -18.24 3.58
CA ILE A 403 4.47 -19.24 3.74
C ILE A 403 5.67 -18.92 2.82
N SER A 404 5.42 -18.35 1.65
CA SER A 404 6.50 -17.88 0.76
C SER A 404 7.35 -16.76 1.38
N ARG A 405 6.74 -15.84 2.16
CA ARG A 405 7.49 -14.80 2.91
C ARG A 405 8.39 -15.40 3.99
N HIS A 406 8.00 -16.55 4.52
CA HIS A 406 8.82 -17.35 5.43
C HIS A 406 9.72 -18.36 4.69
N SER A 407 9.94 -18.19 3.38
CA SER A 407 10.79 -19.06 2.56
C SER A 407 10.39 -20.55 2.61
N PHE A 408 9.10 -20.83 2.83
CA PHE A 408 8.58 -22.20 3.03
C PHE A 408 9.16 -22.92 4.25
N GLU A 409 9.59 -22.17 5.27
CA GLU A 409 10.02 -22.73 6.55
C GLU A 409 8.92 -22.69 7.61
N PRO A 410 8.81 -23.73 8.47
CA PRO A 410 9.51 -25.02 8.38
C PRO A 410 8.93 -25.92 7.27
N LYS A 411 9.76 -26.77 6.66
CA LYS A 411 9.27 -27.68 5.60
C LYS A 411 8.19 -28.62 6.12
N GLY A 412 7.18 -28.85 5.30
CA GLY A 412 6.02 -29.69 5.59
C GLY A 412 4.87 -28.92 6.24
N LEU A 413 5.07 -27.66 6.65
CA LEU A 413 3.99 -26.85 7.22
C LEU A 413 2.88 -26.60 6.21
N LEU A 414 3.25 -26.23 4.98
CA LEU A 414 2.28 -26.01 3.90
C LEU A 414 1.48 -27.28 3.60
N LEU A 415 2.18 -28.41 3.47
CA LEU A 415 1.55 -29.72 3.25
C LEU A 415 0.59 -30.07 4.38
N THR A 416 0.98 -29.83 5.64
CA THR A 416 0.14 -30.10 6.81
C THR A 416 -1.13 -29.26 6.79
N ILE A 417 -1.01 -27.96 6.52
CA ILE A 417 -2.17 -27.05 6.45
C ILE A 417 -3.09 -27.44 5.29
N PHE A 418 -2.54 -27.69 4.11
CA PHE A 418 -3.34 -28.07 2.94
C PHE A 418 -4.07 -29.40 3.16
N SER A 419 -3.38 -30.39 3.73
CA SER A 419 -3.98 -31.69 4.06
C SER A 419 -5.10 -31.52 5.07
N PHE A 420 -4.91 -30.71 6.12
CA PHE A 420 -5.95 -30.41 7.09
C PHE A 420 -7.19 -29.74 6.45
N LEU A 421 -6.98 -28.74 5.57
CA LEU A 421 -8.08 -28.04 4.89
C LEU A 421 -8.90 -28.97 3.98
N PHE A 422 -8.23 -29.95 3.37
CA PHE A 422 -8.85 -30.98 2.55
C PHE A 422 -9.59 -32.03 3.38
N GLU A 423 -8.90 -32.66 4.35
CA GLU A 423 -9.45 -33.74 5.17
C GLU A 423 -10.67 -33.31 6.01
N LYS A 424 -10.71 -32.03 6.40
CA LYS A 424 -11.83 -31.46 7.16
C LYS A 424 -12.93 -30.86 6.28
N ASP A 425 -12.85 -31.02 4.97
CA ASP A 425 -13.79 -30.48 3.98
C ASP A 425 -14.02 -28.97 4.14
N ILE A 426 -12.97 -28.24 4.55
CA ILE A 426 -12.99 -26.78 4.63
C ILE A 426 -12.91 -26.19 3.22
N ILE A 427 -12.10 -26.82 2.37
CA ILE A 427 -11.95 -26.50 0.96
C ILE A 427 -12.39 -27.70 0.14
N GLN A 428 -13.36 -27.46 -0.77
CA GLN A 428 -13.91 -28.53 -1.58
C GLN A 428 -12.84 -29.10 -2.53
N PRO A 429 -12.87 -30.42 -2.83
CA PRO A 429 -11.94 -31.04 -3.77
C PRO A 429 -11.91 -30.35 -5.14
N SER A 430 -13.08 -29.91 -5.63
CA SER A 430 -13.19 -29.19 -6.90
C SER A 430 -12.46 -27.83 -6.90
N VAL A 431 -12.40 -27.16 -5.74
CA VAL A 431 -11.69 -25.88 -5.58
C VAL A 431 -10.18 -26.12 -5.58
N PHE A 432 -9.70 -27.12 -4.84
CA PHE A 432 -8.30 -27.55 -4.92
C PHE A 432 -7.87 -27.89 -6.35
N ASN A 433 -8.66 -28.71 -7.05
CA ASN A 433 -8.38 -29.11 -8.43
C ASN A 433 -8.34 -27.91 -9.38
N ASN A 434 -9.29 -26.99 -9.26
CA ASN A 434 -9.29 -25.78 -10.08
C ASN A 434 -8.10 -24.88 -9.75
N TRP A 435 -7.82 -24.66 -8.47
CA TRP A 435 -6.69 -23.85 -8.01
C TRP A 435 -5.36 -24.37 -8.56
N MET A 436 -5.17 -25.69 -8.61
CA MET A 436 -3.99 -26.32 -9.21
C MET A 436 -3.87 -26.08 -10.72
N GLN A 437 -4.99 -26.11 -11.45
CA GLN A 437 -5.02 -26.03 -12.91
C GLN A 437 -4.87 -24.60 -13.44
N ILE A 438 -5.22 -23.59 -12.64
CA ILE A 438 -5.07 -22.18 -13.01
C ILE A 438 -3.58 -21.82 -13.09
N SER A 439 -3.18 -21.20 -14.22
CA SER A 439 -1.79 -20.88 -14.58
C SER A 439 -0.98 -20.11 -13.52
N PHE A 440 0.35 -20.29 -13.56
CA PHE A 440 1.42 -19.89 -12.63
C PHE A 440 1.63 -18.38 -12.39
N ASN A 441 0.58 -17.61 -12.11
CA ASN A 441 0.72 -16.15 -11.93
C ASN A 441 0.87 -15.69 -10.46
N SER A 442 1.12 -16.59 -9.51
CA SER A 442 1.40 -16.20 -8.12
C SER A 442 2.77 -16.68 -7.66
N ASP A 443 3.54 -15.75 -7.10
CA ASP A 443 4.84 -15.99 -6.50
C ASP A 443 4.73 -17.09 -5.44
N GLY A 444 5.65 -18.05 -5.48
CA GLY A 444 5.64 -19.19 -4.56
C GLY A 444 4.70 -20.35 -4.94
N LYS A 445 3.77 -20.21 -5.90
CA LYS A 445 2.87 -21.32 -6.29
C LYS A 445 3.60 -22.55 -6.80
N HIS A 446 4.71 -22.38 -7.53
CA HIS A 446 5.51 -23.50 -7.99
C HIS A 446 6.15 -24.28 -6.83
N ALA A 447 6.75 -23.55 -5.88
CA ALA A 447 7.32 -24.15 -4.67
C ALA A 447 6.23 -24.83 -3.82
N ALA A 448 5.07 -24.20 -3.69
CA ALA A 448 3.91 -24.77 -3.03
C ALA A 448 3.49 -26.11 -3.66
N LEU A 449 3.35 -26.17 -4.99
CA LEU A 449 3.00 -27.39 -5.72
C LEU A 449 4.03 -28.51 -5.54
N LEU A 450 5.32 -28.17 -5.44
CA LEU A 450 6.38 -29.15 -5.17
C LEU A 450 6.22 -29.76 -3.76
N GLU A 451 5.92 -28.94 -2.77
CA GLU A 451 5.77 -29.38 -1.38
C GLU A 451 4.50 -30.21 -1.15
N ILE A 452 3.39 -29.85 -1.82
CA ILE A 452 2.13 -30.58 -1.69
C ILE A 452 1.99 -31.75 -2.66
N ASN A 453 3.00 -32.02 -3.50
CA ASN A 453 2.91 -33.01 -4.59
C ASN A 453 2.49 -34.41 -4.11
N SER A 454 2.90 -34.81 -2.90
CA SER A 454 2.49 -36.09 -2.29
C SER A 454 0.98 -36.17 -2.03
N MET A 455 0.36 -35.07 -1.60
CA MET A 455 -1.08 -34.92 -1.46
C MET A 455 -1.77 -34.87 -2.84
N LEU A 456 -1.12 -34.33 -3.88
CA LEU A 456 -1.72 -34.28 -5.22
C LEU A 456 -1.91 -35.68 -5.84
N MET A 457 -0.99 -36.60 -5.55
CA MET A 457 -1.05 -37.98 -6.03
C MET A 457 -2.23 -38.78 -5.46
N THR A 458 -2.83 -38.34 -4.33
CA THR A 458 -4.00 -38.98 -3.72
C THR A 458 -5.32 -38.32 -4.14
N LEU A 459 -5.29 -37.08 -4.64
CA LEU A 459 -6.48 -36.26 -4.96
C LEU A 459 -7.00 -36.40 -6.39
N ILE A 460 -6.17 -36.84 -7.33
CA ILE A 460 -6.52 -36.89 -8.76
C ILE A 460 -6.59 -38.35 -9.25
N PRO A 461 -7.79 -38.95 -9.42
CA PRO A 461 -7.93 -40.07 -10.33
C PRO A 461 -7.99 -39.52 -11.76
N GLY A 462 -6.83 -39.33 -12.39
CA GLY A 462 -6.75 -38.83 -13.77
C GLY A 462 -5.37 -38.30 -14.15
N SER A 463 -4.92 -38.63 -15.35
CA SER A 463 -3.58 -38.29 -15.88
C SER A 463 -3.27 -36.80 -15.76
N PHE A 464 -2.12 -36.48 -15.17
CA PHE A 464 -1.50 -35.15 -15.29
C PHE A 464 -1.48 -34.73 -16.77
N PRO A 465 -1.79 -33.46 -17.11
CA PRO A 465 -1.53 -32.98 -18.45
C PRO A 465 -0.03 -33.18 -18.74
N PRO A 466 0.34 -33.66 -19.93
CA PRO A 466 1.73 -33.93 -20.25
C PRO A 466 2.52 -32.64 -20.03
N THR A 467 3.63 -32.73 -19.30
CA THR A 467 4.63 -31.67 -19.23
C THR A 467 5.01 -31.33 -20.67
N ASN A 468 4.52 -30.19 -21.17
CA ASN A 468 5.05 -29.62 -22.40
C ASN A 468 6.53 -29.41 -22.11
N LYS A 469 7.36 -30.25 -22.73
CA LYS A 469 8.79 -30.00 -22.83
C LYS A 469 8.92 -28.55 -23.28
N VAL A 470 9.57 -27.75 -22.46
CA VAL A 470 10.03 -26.43 -22.84
C VAL A 470 10.81 -26.63 -24.14
N ASP A 471 10.26 -26.18 -25.27
CA ASP A 471 11.00 -26.04 -26.52
C ASP A 471 12.03 -24.91 -26.29
N LEU A 472 13.10 -25.25 -25.57
CA LEU A 472 14.35 -24.50 -25.58
C LEU A 472 14.96 -24.72 -26.96
N LEU A 473 14.55 -23.92 -27.95
CA LEU A 473 15.34 -23.52 -29.12
C LEU A 473 14.52 -22.52 -29.95
N PRO A 474 15.04 -21.31 -30.26
CA PRO A 474 14.35 -20.39 -31.14
C PRO A 474 14.34 -20.95 -32.57
N LYS A 475 13.14 -21.15 -33.14
CA LYS A 475 12.96 -21.49 -34.56
C LYS A 475 13.61 -20.39 -35.42
N ARG A 476 14.76 -20.70 -36.01
CA ARG A 476 15.32 -19.94 -37.15
C ARG A 476 14.25 -19.90 -38.25
N ALA A 477 13.91 -18.69 -38.69
CA ALA A 477 13.09 -18.47 -39.87
C ALA A 477 13.72 -19.19 -41.07
N ALA A 478 13.02 -20.20 -41.60
CA ALA A 478 13.37 -20.81 -42.87
C ALA A 478 12.94 -19.86 -43.99
N GLN A 479 13.92 -19.32 -44.72
CA GLN A 479 13.69 -18.69 -46.02
C GLN A 479 13.07 -19.71 -46.99
N PRO A 480 12.10 -19.33 -47.83
CA PRO A 480 11.58 -20.22 -48.86
C PRO A 480 12.63 -20.40 -49.96
N LYS A 481 12.92 -21.67 -50.28
CA LYS A 481 13.70 -22.05 -51.47
C LYS A 481 12.83 -21.84 -52.70
N GLU A 482 13.26 -20.95 -53.58
CA GLU A 482 12.77 -20.85 -54.96
C GLU A 482 13.05 -22.17 -55.69
N GLY A 483 12.00 -22.75 -56.29
CA GLY A 483 12.09 -23.89 -57.21
C GLY A 483 12.37 -23.42 -58.65
N PRO A 484 12.94 -24.26 -59.51
CA PRO A 484 13.27 -23.89 -60.88
C PRO A 484 12.02 -23.84 -61.77
N PRO A 485 12.02 -23.05 -62.86
CA PRO A 485 10.89 -22.97 -63.78
C PRO A 485 10.87 -24.16 -64.74
N ASP A 486 9.72 -24.82 -64.83
CA ASP A 486 9.42 -25.77 -65.91
C ASP A 486 9.23 -24.99 -67.23
N MET A 487 10.04 -25.33 -68.23
CA MET A 487 9.82 -24.99 -69.63
C MET A 487 9.11 -26.18 -70.30
N ASP A 488 7.84 -25.99 -70.63
CA ASP A 488 7.16 -26.76 -71.67
C ASP A 488 6.92 -25.85 -72.88
N ILE A 489 7.47 -26.23 -74.03
CA ILE A 489 7.16 -25.73 -75.38
C ILE A 489 6.77 -26.99 -76.18
N PRO A 490 5.58 -27.07 -76.81
CA PRO A 490 5.43 -26.51 -78.17
C PRO A 490 4.02 -26.04 -78.56
N PHE A 491 3.91 -24.81 -79.07
CA PHE A 491 3.61 -24.43 -80.47
C PHE A 491 3.40 -22.92 -80.58
#